data_AF-A0A661ZPL3-F1
#
_entry.id   AF-A0A661ZPL3-F1
#
_cell.length_a   1.000
_cell.length_b   1.000
_cell.length_c   1.000
_cell.angle_alpha   90.00
_cell.angle_beta   90.00
_cell.angle_gamma   90.00
#
_symmetry.space_group_name_H-M   'P 1'
#
loop_
_entity.id
_entity.type
_entity.pdbx_description
1 polymer ?
#
loop_
_entity_poly.entity_id
_entity_poly.type
_entity_poly.pdbx_seq_one_letter_code
_entity_poly.pdbx_strand_id
1 'polypeptide(L)' 'MSQSLSKLYVHIIFHIKNPNVKIRKPDKGELYSYIGSIIKDNESIPIMINGIEDHVH' A
#
# COMPACT_ATOMS: atom_id res chain seq x y z
N MET A 1 -12.37 8.54 -28.18
CA MET A 1 -13.62 8.23 -27.44
C MET A 1 -13.89 9.40 -26.53
N SER A 2 -15.00 10.11 -26.70
CA SER A 2 -15.18 11.46 -26.15
C SER A 2 -15.41 11.54 -24.64
N GLN A 3 -15.67 10.41 -23.96
CA GLN A 3 -15.36 10.27 -22.54
C GLN A 3 -15.49 8.80 -22.11
N SER A 4 -14.45 8.25 -21.47
CA SER A 4 -14.56 7.00 -20.73
C SER A 4 -14.43 7.33 -19.24
N LEU A 5 -15.56 7.28 -18.52
CA LEU A 5 -15.56 7.42 -17.07
C LEU A 5 -15.39 6.02 -16.45
N SER A 6 -14.35 5.84 -15.66
CA SER A 6 -14.07 4.60 -14.93
C SER A 6 -13.77 4.91 -13.48
N LYS A 7 -14.19 4.00 -12.59
CA LYS A 7 -13.87 4.05 -11.16
C LYS A 7 -13.25 2.71 -10.78
N LEU A 8 -11.93 2.68 -10.68
CA LEU A 8 -11.17 1.46 -10.39
C LEU A 8 -10.77 1.45 -8.92
N TYR A 9 -11.10 0.36 -8.26
CA TYR A 9 -10.64 0.05 -6.91
C TYR A 9 -9.77 -1.18 -6.97
N VAL A 10 -8.60 -1.10 -6.36
CA VAL A 10 -7.61 -2.18 -6.35
C VAL A 10 -7.19 -2.44 -4.91
N HIS A 11 -7.22 -3.71 -4.51
CA HIS A 11 -6.62 -4.17 -3.25
C HIS A 11 -5.31 -4.87 -3.61
N ILE A 12 -4.19 -4.37 -3.08
CA ILE A 12 -2.86 -4.88 -3.37
C ILE A 12 -2.30 -5.45 -2.07
N ILE A 13 -1.61 -6.59 -2.12
CA ILE A 13 -1.04 -7.24 -0.94
C ILE A 13 0.42 -7.57 -1.23
N PHE A 14 1.31 -7.15 -0.33
CA PHE A 14 2.73 -7.48 -0.39
C PHE A 14 3.15 -8.20 0.89
N HIS A 15 3.66 -9.42 0.73
CA HIS A 15 4.19 -10.21 1.83
C HIS A 15 5.71 -10.02 1.95
N ILE A 16 6.24 -10.05 3.17
CA ILE A 16 7.68 -10.05 3.43
C ILE A 16 8.36 -11.24 2.75
N LYS A 17 9.58 -11.04 2.26
CA LYS A 17 10.34 -12.11 1.61
C LYS A 17 10.78 -13.22 2.58
N ASN A 18 11.15 -12.84 3.81
CA ASN A 18 11.68 -13.76 4.81
C ASN A 18 10.82 -13.72 6.08
N PRO A 19 10.14 -14.81 6.47
CA PRO A 19 9.28 -14.86 7.66
C PRO A 19 9.95 -14.45 8.97
N ASN A 20 11.28 -14.58 9.07
CA ASN A 20 12.06 -14.20 10.24
C ASN A 20 12.35 -12.69 10.32
N VAL A 21 12.03 -11.92 9.27
CA VAL A 21 12.23 -10.46 9.20
C VAL A 21 10.87 -9.78 9.12
N LYS A 22 10.18 -9.75 10.27
CA LYS A 22 8.85 -9.15 10.40
C LYS A 22 8.89 -7.62 10.31
N ILE A 23 7.80 -7.03 9.84
CA ILE A 23 7.56 -5.58 9.90
C ILE A 23 7.43 -5.19 11.36
N ARG A 24 8.38 -4.39 11.85
CA ARG A 24 8.43 -3.99 13.26
C ARG A 24 7.38 -2.93 13.53
N LYS A 25 6.71 -3.00 14.69
CA LYS A 25 5.75 -1.98 15.16
C LYS A 25 6.26 -0.53 15.06
N PRO A 26 7.50 -0.18 15.47
CA PRO A 26 8.00 1.19 15.32
C PRO A 26 8.13 1.66 13.86
N ASP A 27 8.37 0.76 12.91
CA ASP A 27 8.59 1.12 11.50
C ASP A 27 7.27 1.28 10.71
N LYS A 28 6.15 0.78 11.24
CA LYS A 28 4.87 0.73 10.50
C LYS A 28 4.43 2.12 10.01
N GLY A 29 4.58 3.15 10.83
CA GLY A 29 4.16 4.50 10.47
C GLY A 29 4.94 5.06 9.27
N GLU A 30 6.26 4.88 9.28
CA GLU A 30 7.13 5.31 8.19
C GLU A 30 6.89 4.47 6.92
N LEU A 31 6.78 3.15 7.06
CA LEU A 31 6.47 2.23 5.97
C LEU A 31 5.16 2.60 5.27
N TYR A 32 4.09 2.84 6.03
CA TYR A 32 2.79 3.21 5.45
C TYR A 32 2.83 4.60 4.80
N SER A 33 3.59 5.54 5.38
CA SER A 33 3.79 6.88 4.79
C SER A 33 4.55 6.80 3.46
N TYR A 34 5.56 5.95 3.38
CA TYR A 34 6.32 5.68 2.17
C TYR A 34 5.43 5.10 1.05
N ILE A 35 4.64 4.06 1.36
CA ILE A 35 3.69 3.47 0.41
C ILE A 35 2.64 4.49 -0.04
N GLY A 36 2.11 5.26 0.89
CA GLY A 36 1.14 6.31 0.58
C GLY A 36 1.71 7.40 -0.33
N SER A 37 3.00 7.70 -0.23
CA SER A 37 3.69 8.62 -1.13
C SER A 37 3.80 8.04 -2.53
N ILE A 38 4.20 6.77 -2.67
CA ILE A 38 4.26 6.07 -3.97
C ILE A 38 2.89 6.07 -4.65
N ILE A 39 1.80 5.78 -3.93
CA ILE A 39 0.44 5.77 -4.51
C ILE A 39 0.07 7.15 -5.06
N LYS A 40 0.38 8.22 -4.30
CA LYS A 40 0.13 9.61 -4.74
C LYS A 40 0.99 10.00 -5.93
N ASP A 41 2.26 9.59 -5.96
CA ASP A 41 3.17 9.86 -7.08
C ASP A 41 2.72 9.18 -8.38
N ASN A 42 1.94 8.10 -8.28
CA ASN A 42 1.29 7.42 -9.41
C ASN A 42 -0.14 7.95 -9.69
N GLU A 43 -0.42 9.19 -9.29
CA GLU A 43 -1.70 9.89 -9.51
C GLU A 43 -2.93 9.09 -9.00
N SER A 44 -2.72 8.26 -7.99
CA SER A 44 -3.76 7.40 -7.40
C SER A 44 -4.14 7.87 -5.99
N ILE A 45 -5.34 7.50 -5.56
CA ILE A 45 -5.87 7.90 -4.25
C ILE A 45 -5.76 6.71 -3.28
N PRO A 46 -4.92 6.79 -2.22
CA PRO A 46 -4.89 5.75 -1.21
C PRO A 46 -6.19 5.77 -0.40
N ILE A 47 -6.91 4.64 -0.37
CA ILE A 47 -8.16 4.49 0.40
C ILE A 47 -7.86 3.99 1.81
N MET A 48 -6.97 3.00 1.93
CA MET A 48 -6.53 2.41 3.19
C MET A 48 -5.13 1.83 2.99
N ILE A 49 -4.27 1.97 4.00
CA ILE A 49 -2.96 1.31 4.06
C ILE A 49 -2.85 0.72 5.47
N ASN A 50 -2.76 -0.60 5.56
CA ASN A 50 -2.61 -1.29 6.85
C ASN A 50 -1.86 -2.61 6.67
N GLY A 51 -1.83 -3.43 7.72
CA GLY A 51 -1.12 -4.71 7.64
C GLY A 51 -0.73 -5.28 8.98
N ILE A 52 -0.27 -6.52 8.92
CA ILE A 52 0.26 -7.25 10.06
C ILE A 52 1.77 -7.44 9.89
N GLU A 53 2.36 -8.30 10.68
CA GLU A 53 3.81 -8.40 10.85
C GLU A 53 4.51 -8.98 9.61
N ASP A 54 3.78 -9.64 8.72
CA ASP A 54 4.32 -10.28 7.53
C ASP A 54 3.74 -9.81 6.20
N HIS A 55 2.76 -8.92 6.20
CA HIS A 55 2.28 -8.32 4.96
C HIS A 55 1.61 -6.97 5.17
N VAL A 56 1.60 -6.19 4.09
CA VAL A 56 0.90 -4.92 3.97
C VAL A 56 -0.26 -5.09 2.99
N HIS A 57 -1.37 -4.43 3.31
CA HIS A 57 -2.53 -4.21 2.46
C HIS A 57 -2.61 -2.75 2.03
#